data_AF-F6DLN6-F1
#
_entry.id   AF-F6DLN6-F1
#
_cell.length_a   1.000
_cell.length_b   1.000
_cell.length_c   1.000
_cell.angle_alpha   90.00
_cell.angle_beta   90.00
_cell.angle_gamma   90.00
#
_symmetry.space_group_name_H-M   'P 1'
#
loop_
_entity.id
_entity.type
_entity.pdbx_description
1 polymer ?
#
loop_
_entity_poly.entity_id
_entity_poly.type
_entity_poly.pdbx_seq_one_letter_code
_entity_poly.pdbx_strand_id
1 'polypeptide(L)'
;MVGREYLEQMSKWAGFVGLMTIIFGALSALAGVFAFIIGAIPGIITIVLGIKLRNAKKYADEFLASEQDEAKLNMLFASLNSYFKIQGILIIIVLALSLLGMLTGMFAGLALLNSL
;
A
#
# COMPACT_ATOMS: atom_id res chain seq x y z
N MET A 1 18.83 21.19 -5.23
CA MET A 1 19.51 19.95 -4.80
C MET A 1 18.66 19.28 -3.74
N VAL A 2 18.34 18.00 -3.88
CA VAL A 2 17.62 17.25 -2.83
C VAL A 2 18.59 17.04 -1.67
N GLY A 3 18.19 17.43 -0.45
CA GLY A 3 19.04 17.27 0.73
C GLY A 3 19.30 15.78 0.99
N ARG A 4 20.58 15.40 1.04
CA ARG A 4 21.03 14.01 1.28
C ARG A 4 20.36 13.39 2.50
N GLU A 5 20.24 14.16 3.58
CA GLU A 5 19.62 13.74 4.83
C GLU A 5 18.15 13.32 4.63
N TYR A 6 17.38 14.09 3.85
CA TYR A 6 15.98 13.76 3.57
C TYR A 6 15.83 12.48 2.75
N LEU A 7 16.72 12.25 1.79
CA LEU A 7 16.74 11.00 1.00
C LEU A 7 17.13 9.79 1.86
N GLU A 8 18.09 9.94 2.76
CA GLU A 8 18.49 8.87 3.70
C GLU A 8 17.35 8.51 4.65
N GLN A 9 16.67 9.51 5.21
CA GLN A 9 15.49 9.28 6.06
C GLN A 9 14.35 8.63 5.27
N MET A 10 14.07 9.13 4.06
CA MET A 10 13.05 8.55 3.18
C MET A 10 13.38 7.10 2.83
N SER A 11 14.63 6.79 2.51
CA SER A 11 15.10 5.43 2.24
C SER A 11 14.85 4.50 3.43
N LYS A 12 15.28 4.89 4.63
CA LYS A 12 15.08 4.10 5.85
C LYS A 12 13.60 3.79 6.09
N TRP A 13 12.73 4.80 6.02
CA TRP A 13 11.29 4.63 6.24
C TRP A 13 10.61 3.85 5.13
N ALA A 14 10.88 4.12 3.86
CA ALA A 14 10.36 3.35 2.74
C ALA A 14 10.79 1.87 2.83
N GLY A 15 12.02 1.64 3.28
CA GLY A 15 12.56 0.31 3.54
C GLY A 15 11.85 -0.46 4.64
N PHE A 16 11.60 0.20 5.76
CA PHE A 16 10.90 -0.36 6.91
C PHE A 16 9.43 -0.62 6.60
N VAL A 17 8.70 0.42 6.15
CA VAL A 17 7.29 0.32 5.80
C VAL A 17 7.09 -0.72 4.71
N GLY A 18 7.91 -0.70 3.64
CA GLY A 18 7.82 -1.69 2.56
C GLY A 18 7.99 -3.13 3.04
N LEU A 19 8.91 -3.39 3.98
CA LEU A 19 9.09 -4.73 4.56
C LEU A 19 7.87 -5.13 5.41
N MET A 20 7.41 -4.25 6.30
CA MET A 20 6.24 -4.54 7.12
C MET A 20 5.00 -4.79 6.27
N THR A 21 4.78 -3.98 5.23
CA THR A 21 3.68 -4.15 4.28
C THR A 21 3.74 -5.51 3.56
N ILE A 22 4.93 -5.97 3.15
CA ILE A 22 5.09 -7.31 2.57
C ILE A 22 4.72 -8.40 3.58
N ILE A 23 5.20 -8.30 4.82
CA ILE A 23 4.93 -9.29 5.87
C ILE A 23 3.42 -9.37 6.15
N PHE A 24 2.76 -8.23 6.39
CA PHE A 24 1.32 -8.19 6.62
C PHE A 24 0.51 -8.66 5.40
N GLY A 25 0.93 -8.27 4.19
CA GLY A 25 0.30 -8.70 2.96
C GLY A 25 0.40 -10.22 2.77
N ALA A 26 1.55 -10.82 3.08
CA ALA A 26 1.75 -12.27 3.02
C ALA A 26 0.87 -13.01 4.04
N LEU A 27 0.84 -12.55 5.29
CA LEU A 27 -0.04 -13.13 6.33
C LEU A 27 -1.52 -13.02 5.94
N SER A 28 -1.94 -11.86 5.42
CA SER A 28 -3.30 -11.63 4.95
C SER A 28 -3.64 -12.48 3.72
N ALA A 29 -2.73 -12.64 2.76
CA ALA A 29 -2.93 -13.47 1.59
C ALA A 29 -3.11 -14.95 2.00
N LEU A 30 -2.24 -15.45 2.89
CA LEU A 30 -2.34 -16.82 3.41
C LEU A 30 -3.67 -17.05 4.14
N ALA A 31 -4.02 -16.18 5.08
CA ALA A 31 -5.31 -16.27 5.79
C ALA A 31 -6.49 -16.19 4.83
N GLY A 32 -6.40 -15.32 3.82
CA GLY A 32 -7.40 -15.15 2.78
C GLY A 32 -7.63 -16.42 1.97
N VAL A 33 -6.57 -17.10 1.51
CA VAL A 33 -6.68 -18.38 0.77
C VAL A 33 -7.47 -19.42 1.57
N PHE A 34 -7.25 -19.53 2.89
CA PHE A 34 -7.95 -20.48 3.74
C PHE A 34 -9.42 -20.11 3.99
N ALA A 35 -9.75 -18.82 4.03
CA ALA A 35 -11.12 -18.36 4.24
C ALA A 35 -11.97 -18.51 2.97
N PHE A 36 -11.48 -18.01 1.82
CA PHE A 36 -12.08 -18.10 0.48
C PHE A 36 -10.99 -17.76 -0.54
N ILE A 37 -10.81 -18.49 -1.65
CA ILE A 37 -9.74 -18.20 -2.65
C ILE A 37 -9.67 -16.71 -3.07
N ILE A 38 -10.82 -16.04 -3.14
CA ILE A 38 -10.95 -14.60 -3.48
C ILE A 38 -10.36 -13.68 -2.39
N GLY A 39 -10.37 -14.11 -1.12
CA GLY A 39 -9.85 -13.36 0.03
C GLY A 39 -8.33 -13.15 0.01
N ALA A 40 -7.59 -13.86 -0.85
CA ALA A 40 -6.15 -13.67 -0.99
C ALA A 40 -5.77 -12.39 -1.75
N ILE A 41 -6.66 -11.88 -2.61
CA ILE A 41 -6.38 -10.77 -3.54
C ILE A 41 -5.90 -9.50 -2.81
N PRO A 42 -6.58 -9.02 -1.74
CA PRO A 42 -6.13 -7.84 -1.01
C PRO A 42 -4.73 -8.01 -0.41
N GLY A 43 -4.41 -9.21 0.08
CA GLY A 43 -3.09 -9.54 0.61
C GLY A 43 -2.00 -9.45 -0.47
N ILE A 44 -2.26 -10.00 -1.66
CA ILE A 44 -1.33 -9.93 -2.81
C ILE A 44 -1.09 -8.48 -3.23
N ILE A 45 -2.14 -7.65 -3.32
CA ILE A 45 -1.99 -6.23 -3.66
C ILE A 45 -1.14 -5.51 -2.62
N THR A 46 -1.34 -5.83 -1.34
CA THR A 46 -0.54 -5.28 -0.23
C THR A 46 0.93 -5.65 -0.38
N ILE A 47 1.27 -6.89 -0.75
CA ILE A 47 2.65 -7.28 -1.06
C ILE A 47 3.23 -6.43 -2.20
N VAL A 48 2.48 -6.25 -3.28
CA VAL A 48 2.93 -5.43 -4.43
C VAL A 48 3.24 -3.99 -4.01
N LEU A 49 2.42 -3.39 -3.15
CA LEU A 49 2.66 -2.06 -2.58
C LEU A 49 3.98 -2.03 -1.79
N GLY A 50 4.21 -3.02 -0.93
CA GLY A 50 5.46 -3.11 -0.17
C GLY A 50 6.69 -3.27 -1.07
N ILE A 51 6.59 -4.04 -2.17
CA ILE A 51 7.66 -4.15 -3.17
C ILE A 51 7.97 -2.79 -3.81
N LYS A 52 6.95 -1.96 -4.13
CA LYS A 52 7.16 -0.62 -4.69
C LYS A 52 7.93 0.29 -3.73
N LEU A 53 7.63 0.23 -2.43
CA LEU A 53 8.40 0.96 -1.41
C LEU A 53 9.84 0.44 -1.26
N ARG A 54 10.04 -0.88 -1.35
CA ARG A 54 11.39 -1.48 -1.34
C ARG A 54 12.21 -1.07 -2.56
N ASN A 55 11.58 -0.94 -3.72
CA ASN A 55 12.23 -0.41 -4.93
C ASN A 55 12.57 1.07 -4.78
N ALA A 56 11.66 1.88 -4.24
CA ALA A 56 11.96 3.29 -3.93
C ALA A 56 13.17 3.41 -2.99
N LYS A 57 13.22 2.62 -1.91
CA LYS A 57 14.42 2.53 -1.05
C LYS A 57 15.67 2.23 -1.86
N LYS A 58 15.65 1.15 -2.65
CA LYS A 58 16.80 0.71 -3.44
C LYS A 58 17.34 1.83 -4.34
N TYR A 59 16.46 2.53 -5.05
CA TYR A 59 16.86 3.62 -5.94
C TYR A 59 17.35 4.85 -5.17
N ALA A 60 16.83 5.12 -3.96
CA ALA A 60 17.38 6.16 -3.09
C ALA A 60 18.82 5.82 -2.67
N ASP A 61 19.06 4.59 -2.20
CA ASP A 61 20.38 4.14 -1.78
C ASP A 61 21.38 4.17 -2.95
N GLU A 62 20.94 3.74 -4.15
CA GLU A 62 21.75 3.81 -5.37
C GLU A 62 22.06 5.26 -5.79
N PHE A 63 21.10 6.19 -5.69
CA PHE A 63 21.33 7.60 -5.98
C PHE A 63 22.34 8.24 -5.01
N LEU A 64 22.29 7.86 -3.74
CA LEU A 64 23.21 8.34 -2.70
C LEU A 64 24.62 7.75 -2.81
N ALA A 65 24.75 6.56 -3.39
CA ALA A 65 26.01 5.85 -3.58
C ALA A 65 26.68 6.14 -4.93
N SER A 66 25.89 6.49 -5.96
CA SER A 66 26.39 6.98 -7.25
C SER A 66 26.63 8.49 -7.18
N GLU A 67 27.34 9.06 -8.16
CA GLU A 67 27.58 10.51 -8.29
C GLU A 67 26.28 11.30 -8.60
N GLN A 68 25.18 11.01 -7.88
CA GLN A 68 23.86 11.63 -8.04
C GLN A 68 23.27 11.42 -9.44
N ASP A 69 23.32 10.18 -9.95
CA ASP A 69 22.73 9.81 -11.24
C ASP A 69 21.21 10.07 -11.24
N GLU A 70 20.79 11.10 -11.98
CA GLU A 70 19.39 11.51 -12.09
C GLU A 70 18.46 10.38 -12.58
N ALA A 71 18.97 9.39 -13.32
CA ALA A 71 18.18 8.23 -13.70
C ALA A 71 17.68 7.44 -12.49
N LYS A 72 18.48 7.34 -11.42
CA LYS A 72 18.09 6.68 -10.16
C LYS A 72 17.02 7.47 -9.43
N LEU A 73 17.14 8.80 -9.43
CA LEU A 73 16.14 9.68 -8.85
C LEU A 73 14.78 9.54 -9.57
N ASN A 74 14.80 9.44 -10.90
CA ASN A 74 13.60 9.19 -11.70
C ASN A 74 12.96 7.82 -11.39
N MET A 75 13.77 6.76 -11.23
CA MET A 75 13.26 5.44 -10.85
C MET A 75 12.67 5.40 -9.43
N LEU A 76 13.25 6.15 -8.50
CA LEU A 76 12.71 6.37 -7.16
C LEU A 76 11.31 6.99 -7.25
N PHE A 77 11.17 8.12 -7.96
CA PHE A 77 9.88 8.79 -8.10
C PHE A 77 8.86 7.95 -8.88
N ALA A 78 9.29 7.21 -9.90
CA ALA A 78 8.41 6.28 -10.61
C ALA A 78 7.86 5.18 -9.68
N SER A 79 8.71 4.65 -8.79
CA SER A 79 8.30 3.64 -7.80
C SER A 79 7.31 4.20 -6.77
N LEU A 80 7.58 5.42 -6.26
CA LEU A 80 6.66 6.12 -5.36
C LEU A 80 5.34 6.47 -6.03
N ASN A 81 5.37 6.98 -7.26
CA ASN A 81 4.16 7.28 -8.04
C ASN A 81 3.31 6.02 -8.25
N SER A 82 3.93 4.89 -8.60
CA SER A 82 3.23 3.62 -8.70
C SER A 82 2.62 3.17 -7.37
N TYR A 83 3.32 3.36 -6.25
CA TYR A 83 2.79 3.08 -4.92
C TYR A 83 1.56 3.95 -4.62
N PHE A 84 1.67 5.27 -4.77
CA PHE A 84 0.57 6.20 -4.48
C PHE A 84 -0.63 6.01 -5.39
N LYS A 85 -0.44 5.65 -6.67
CA LYS A 85 -1.54 5.32 -7.57
C LYS A 85 -2.34 4.12 -7.09
N ILE A 86 -1.65 3.02 -6.75
CA ILE A 86 -2.31 1.81 -6.24
C ILE A 86 -2.99 2.12 -4.90
N GLN A 87 -2.30 2.79 -3.98
CA GLN A 87 -2.85 3.16 -2.68
C GLN A 87 -4.08 4.07 -2.82
N GLY A 88 -4.04 5.05 -3.71
CA GLY A 88 -5.16 5.95 -4.00
C GLY A 88 -6.39 5.23 -4.53
N ILE A 89 -6.20 4.29 -5.48
CA ILE A 89 -7.29 3.45 -5.99
C ILE A 89 -7.91 2.61 -4.86
N LEU A 90 -7.09 2.00 -4.01
CA LEU A 90 -7.58 1.23 -2.87
C LEU A 90 -8.37 2.08 -1.87
N ILE A 91 -7.92 3.30 -1.60
CA ILE A 91 -8.65 4.25 -0.74
C ILE A 91 -10.04 4.54 -1.32
N ILE A 92 -10.14 4.80 -2.64
CA ILE A 92 -11.42 5.03 -3.31
C ILE A 92 -12.35 3.81 -3.16
N ILE A 93 -11.82 2.60 -3.39
CA ILE A 93 -12.60 1.35 -3.26
C ILE A 93 -13.10 1.18 -1.82
N VAL A 94 -12.23 1.34 -0.83
CA VAL A 94 -12.59 1.20 0.59
C VAL A 94 -13.65 2.23 0.98
N LEU A 95 -13.48 3.49 0.59
CA LEU A 95 -14.47 4.55 0.86
C LEU A 95 -15.83 4.22 0.26
N ALA A 96 -15.87 3.76 -1.01
CA ALA A 96 -17.11 3.38 -1.65
C ALA A 96 -17.81 2.21 -0.93
N LEU A 97 -17.07 1.16 -0.60
CA LEU A 97 -17.60 0.01 0.14
C LEU A 97 -18.06 0.38 1.55
N SER A 98 -17.32 1.23 2.26
CA SER A 98 -17.71 1.70 3.60
C SER A 98 -19.00 2.51 3.56
N LEU A 99 -19.18 3.40 2.59
CA LEU A 99 -20.43 4.16 2.42
C LEU A 99 -21.61 3.24 2.11
N LEU A 100 -21.45 2.29 1.20
CA LEU A 100 -22.49 1.30 0.88
C LEU A 100 -22.85 0.44 2.11
N GLY A 101 -21.84 -0.02 2.85
CA GLY A 101 -22.03 -0.81 4.06
C GLY A 101 -22.74 -0.04 5.18
N MET A 102 -22.45 1.25 5.34
CA MET A 102 -23.17 2.11 6.30
C MET A 102 -24.64 2.25 5.93
N LEU A 103 -24.95 2.52 4.66
CA LEU A 103 -26.33 2.66 4.20
C LEU A 103 -27.11 1.36 4.41
N THR A 104 -26.58 0.23 3.93
CA THR A 104 -27.27 -1.07 4.07
C THR A 104 -27.39 -1.49 5.54
N GLY A 105 -26.38 -1.24 6.36
CA GLY A 105 -26.42 -1.50 7.81
C GLY A 105 -27.50 -0.69 8.53
N MET A 106 -27.67 0.59 8.18
CA MET A 106 -28.74 1.44 8.73
C MET A 106 -30.13 0.92 8.34
N PHE A 107 -30.35 0.61 7.05
CA PHE A 107 -31.64 0.07 6.60
C PHE A 107 -31.95 -1.29 7.22
N ALA A 108 -30.97 -2.19 7.31
CA ALA A 108 -31.13 -3.49 7.94
C ALA A 108 -31.45 -3.37 9.43
N GLY A 109 -30.75 -2.48 10.15
CA GLY A 109 -31.01 -2.22 11.57
C GLY A 109 -32.43 -1.68 11.81
N LEU A 110 -32.88 -0.71 11.00
CA LEU A 110 -34.25 -0.18 11.08
C LEU A 110 -35.30 -1.25 10.76
N ALA A 111 -35.07 -2.07 9.73
CA ALA A 111 -35.98 -3.16 9.37
C ALA A 111 -36.12 -4.20 10.49
N LEU A 112 -35.00 -4.56 11.15
CA LEU A 112 -35.02 -5.47 12.29
C LEU A 112 -35.79 -4.89 13.47
N LEU A 113 -35.60 -3.61 13.80
CA LEU A 113 -36.34 -2.94 14.88
C LEU A 113 -37.85 -2.89 14.61
N ASN A 114 -38.27 -2.71 13.36
CA ASN A 114 -39.69 -2.71 12.99
C ASN A 114 -40.32 -4.11 12.97
N SER A 115 -39.52 -5.17 13.05
CA SER A 115 -39.99 -6.57 13.04
C SER A 115 -40.11 -7.21 14.43
N LEU A 116 -39.72 -6.49 15.49
CA LEU A 116 -39.83 -6.87 16.91
C LEU A 116 -41.08 -6.24 17.54
#